data_AF-A0A950TLN1-F1
#
_entry.id   AF-A0A950TLN1-F1
#
_cell.length_a   1.000
_cell.length_b   1.000
_cell.length_c   1.000
_cell.angle_alpha   90.00
_cell.angle_beta   90.00
_cell.angle_gamma   90.00
#
_symmetry.space_group_name_H-M   'P 1'
#
loop_
_entity.id
_entity.type
_entity.pdbx_description
1 polymer ?
#
loop_
_entity_poly.entity_id
_entity_poly.type
_entity_poly.pdbx_seq_one_letter_code
_entity_poly.pdbx_strand_id
1 'polypeptide(L)'
;MPNSTGVLIVGAGPTGLMLAGELALAGVDVTIIERRASQDLIGARAGGLHARTIEVLDQRGLADRFLAQGQVAQVASFARTRLDISDFPTRHPYGLGLWQNKIERILADWVGELGVPIHRGREVAGFAQDDTGVDIDLANGQRLRADYLVGCDGGRSLIRKAAGIDFPGWDPTISCLIAEVKMAEQPKLGIRYDAIGAHAFGRLEYELRDGEVVFKDDGPIRVMVTEQQIGQSSEPTLRDLSDALVAVYGTDYGIHSATSISRFTDITRQAASYRNRRVLLAGDAAHVHFPVGGQGLNLGVQDAVNLGWKLAQVIKGMSPDSLLDTYHAERHPIAARVLRTTMAQTPLLRSDDRLDALRESVSELLRMDEPRKRFAAMMSGLDIRYDLGDGHPLVGRRMPDLDLVTSIGAVRVFSLLHDARPVLLNLGESGRFDITPWADRVQSFDVKHDDEWVLPVLGTVPAPTGVLIRPDGYVAWVGERNHTGLADALTTWFGAPRPT
;
A
#
# COMPACT_ATOMS: atom_id res chain seq x y z
N MET A 1 16.33 24.78 0.80
CA MET A 1 15.02 24.40 1.36
C MET A 1 14.18 25.66 1.41
N PRO A 2 12.93 25.62 0.94
CA PRO A 2 12.02 26.75 1.12
C PRO A 2 11.74 26.94 2.62
N ASN A 3 11.41 28.15 3.06
CA ASN A 3 11.05 28.39 4.47
C ASN A 3 9.61 27.96 4.79
N SER A 4 8.78 27.75 3.76
CA SER A 4 7.39 27.29 3.86
C SER A 4 7.03 26.36 2.72
N THR A 5 6.06 25.47 2.93
CA THR A 5 5.49 24.62 1.86
C THR A 5 4.01 24.33 2.11
N GLY A 6 3.24 23.93 1.10
CA GLY A 6 1.85 23.48 1.32
C GLY A 6 1.79 22.22 2.18
N VAL A 7 2.49 21.16 1.76
CA VAL A 7 2.57 19.88 2.50
C VAL A 7 4.01 19.47 2.72
N LEU A 8 4.37 19.21 3.98
CA LEU A 8 5.63 18.56 4.32
C LEU A 8 5.42 17.07 4.61
N ILE A 9 6.11 16.22 3.87
CA ILE A 9 6.10 14.76 4.07
C ILE A 9 7.40 14.35 4.76
N VAL A 10 7.31 13.59 5.86
CA VAL A 10 8.47 13.05 6.56
C VAL A 10 8.65 11.58 6.18
N GLY A 11 9.71 11.28 5.43
CA GLY A 11 10.06 9.95 4.93
C GLY A 11 9.86 9.80 3.43
N ALA A 12 10.93 9.42 2.71
CA ALA A 12 10.94 9.10 1.28
C ALA A 12 10.95 7.57 1.04
N GLY A 13 10.17 6.85 1.84
CA GLY A 13 9.79 5.46 1.54
C GLY A 13 8.67 5.39 0.49
N PRO A 14 8.20 4.19 0.11
CA PRO A 14 7.19 4.02 -0.94
C PRO A 14 5.91 4.82 -0.69
N THR A 15 5.44 4.86 0.57
CA THR A 15 4.25 5.64 0.96
C THR A 15 4.44 7.13 0.75
N GLY A 16 5.56 7.70 1.24
CA GLY A 16 5.81 9.14 1.14
C GLY A 16 6.05 9.58 -0.30
N LEU A 17 6.76 8.76 -1.09
CA LEU A 17 6.95 9.01 -2.52
C LEU A 17 5.63 8.93 -3.29
N MET A 18 4.79 7.93 -3.02
CA MET A 18 3.47 7.86 -3.65
C MET A 18 2.62 9.09 -3.30
N LEU A 19 2.57 9.48 -2.03
CA LEU A 19 1.78 10.63 -1.57
C LEU A 19 2.26 11.94 -2.21
N ALA A 20 3.58 12.11 -2.32
CA ALA A 20 4.17 13.27 -2.97
C ALA A 20 3.74 13.38 -4.44
N GLY A 21 3.76 12.26 -5.17
CA GLY A 21 3.30 12.23 -6.56
C GLY A 21 1.80 12.53 -6.69
N GLU A 22 0.95 11.99 -5.81
CA GLU A 22 -0.49 12.31 -5.80
C GLU A 22 -0.76 13.81 -5.56
N LEU A 23 -0.04 14.42 -4.63
CA LEU A 23 -0.17 15.85 -4.32
C LEU A 23 0.34 16.71 -5.49
N ALA A 24 1.44 16.30 -6.13
CA ALA A 24 2.01 17.01 -7.26
C ALA A 24 1.13 16.92 -8.52
N LEU A 25 0.53 15.76 -8.81
CA LEU A 25 -0.50 15.63 -9.87
C LEU A 25 -1.68 16.56 -9.61
N ALA A 26 -2.06 16.70 -8.34
CA ALA A 26 -3.06 17.66 -7.92
C ALA A 26 -2.53 19.11 -7.81
N GLY A 27 -1.31 19.43 -8.24
CA GLY A 27 -0.77 20.79 -8.25
C GLY A 27 -0.63 21.43 -6.87
N VAL A 28 -0.36 20.63 -5.82
CA VAL A 28 -0.06 21.10 -4.47
C VAL A 28 1.45 21.27 -4.30
N ASP A 29 1.87 22.35 -3.66
CA ASP A 29 3.27 22.52 -3.26
C ASP A 29 3.63 21.52 -2.14
N VAL A 30 4.57 20.63 -2.44
CA VAL A 30 4.94 19.51 -1.57
C VAL A 30 6.45 19.39 -1.45
N THR A 31 6.93 19.10 -0.24
CA THR A 31 8.34 18.86 0.06
C THR A 31 8.51 17.59 0.87
N ILE A 32 9.51 16.76 0.54
CA ILE A 32 9.87 15.57 1.33
C ILE A 32 11.13 15.82 2.15
N ILE A 33 11.11 15.48 3.44
CA ILE A 33 12.27 15.38 4.32
C ILE A 33 12.61 13.90 4.54
N GLU A 34 13.84 13.49 4.22
CA GLU A 34 14.31 12.11 4.37
C GLU A 34 15.64 12.06 5.13
N ARG A 35 15.68 11.20 6.15
CA ARG A 35 16.88 11.03 7.01
C ARG A 35 18.04 10.38 6.26
N ARG A 36 17.76 9.45 5.33
CA ARG A 36 18.76 8.77 4.52
C ARG A 36 19.43 9.75 3.57
N ALA A 37 20.74 9.60 3.38
CA ALA A 37 21.52 10.45 2.48
C ALA A 37 21.27 10.14 0.98
N SER A 38 20.88 8.91 0.65
CA SER A 38 20.54 8.48 -0.72
C SER A 38 19.26 7.62 -0.72
N GLN A 39 18.80 7.20 -1.91
CA GLN A 39 17.71 6.22 -2.05
C GLN A 39 18.20 4.77 -1.91
N ASP A 40 19.49 4.56 -1.62
CA ASP A 40 19.99 3.21 -1.44
C ASP A 40 19.41 2.58 -0.17
N LEU A 41 18.91 1.37 -0.33
CA LEU A 41 18.43 0.54 0.77
C LEU A 41 19.47 -0.53 1.05
N ILE A 42 19.97 -0.52 2.28
CA ILE A 42 20.78 -1.61 2.81
C ILE A 42 19.81 -2.70 3.28
N GLY A 43 19.93 -3.89 2.68
CA GLY A 43 19.08 -5.05 2.93
C GLY A 43 17.72 -5.00 2.21
N ALA A 44 17.33 -6.11 1.58
CA ALA A 44 16.01 -6.22 0.96
C ALA A 44 14.88 -6.41 2.00
N ARG A 45 13.90 -5.49 1.99
CA ARG A 45 12.69 -5.51 2.84
C ARG A 45 11.51 -6.15 2.12
N ALA A 46 10.58 -5.36 1.57
CA ALA A 46 9.43 -5.89 0.83
C ALA A 46 9.86 -6.55 -0.49
N GLY A 47 9.16 -7.63 -0.85
CA GLY A 47 9.47 -8.47 -2.01
C GLY A 47 8.47 -8.41 -3.16
N GLY A 48 7.41 -7.59 -3.08
CA GLY A 48 6.48 -7.47 -4.20
C GLY A 48 5.24 -6.61 -3.98
N LEU A 49 4.45 -6.50 -5.04
CA LEU A 49 3.19 -5.76 -5.12
C LEU A 49 2.02 -6.70 -5.39
N HIS A 50 0.87 -6.41 -4.81
CA HIS A 50 -0.38 -7.14 -5.03
C HIS A 50 -1.23 -6.48 -6.12
N ALA A 51 -2.16 -7.25 -6.69
CA ALA A 51 -3.02 -6.84 -7.80
C ALA A 51 -3.64 -5.45 -7.60
N ARG A 52 -4.22 -5.15 -6.42
CA ARG A 52 -4.82 -3.82 -6.19
C ARG A 52 -3.81 -2.67 -6.26
N THR A 53 -2.59 -2.88 -5.78
CA THR A 53 -1.54 -1.86 -5.85
C THR A 53 -1.06 -1.67 -7.29
N ILE A 54 -1.02 -2.74 -8.09
CA ILE A 54 -0.70 -2.66 -9.52
C ILE A 54 -1.81 -1.92 -10.26
N GLU A 55 -3.09 -2.17 -9.96
CA GLU A 55 -4.22 -1.38 -10.49
C GLU A 55 -4.06 0.10 -10.14
N VAL A 56 -3.68 0.43 -8.90
CA VAL A 56 -3.43 1.81 -8.48
C VAL A 56 -2.27 2.46 -9.26
N LEU A 57 -1.21 1.71 -9.57
CA LEU A 57 -0.11 2.21 -10.39
C LEU A 57 -0.54 2.38 -11.86
N ASP A 58 -1.36 1.50 -12.42
CA ASP A 58 -1.92 1.64 -13.77
C ASP A 58 -2.87 2.84 -13.87
N GLN A 59 -3.64 3.12 -12.81
CA GLN A 59 -4.44 4.35 -12.67
C GLN A 59 -3.59 5.64 -12.68
N ARG A 60 -2.26 5.54 -12.62
CA ARG A 60 -1.30 6.66 -12.76
C ARG A 60 -0.37 6.50 -13.97
N GLY A 61 -0.59 5.51 -14.83
CA GLY A 61 0.27 5.21 -15.98
C GLY A 61 1.66 4.69 -15.60
N LEU A 62 1.82 4.14 -14.40
CA LEU A 62 3.13 3.70 -13.87
C LEU A 62 3.35 2.20 -13.96
N ALA A 63 2.29 1.38 -14.10
CA ALA A 63 2.37 -0.08 -13.98
C ALA A 63 3.48 -0.69 -14.87
N ASP A 64 3.59 -0.26 -16.13
CA ASP A 64 4.60 -0.77 -17.07
C ASP A 64 6.04 -0.57 -16.59
N ARG A 65 6.34 0.55 -15.90
CA ARG A 65 7.68 0.81 -15.34
C ARG A 65 8.06 -0.23 -14.28
N PHE A 66 7.08 -0.71 -13.51
CA PHE A 66 7.26 -1.74 -12.49
C PHE A 66 7.32 -3.13 -13.11
N LEU A 67 6.42 -3.43 -14.05
CA LEU A 67 6.37 -4.72 -14.76
C LEU A 67 7.66 -4.99 -15.52
N ALA A 68 8.26 -3.96 -16.14
CA ALA A 68 9.52 -4.07 -16.86
C ALA A 68 10.72 -4.49 -15.98
N GLN A 69 10.63 -4.34 -14.65
CA GLN A 69 11.73 -4.63 -13.72
C GLN A 69 11.47 -5.79 -12.76
N GLY A 70 10.24 -6.31 -12.75
CA GLY A 70 9.78 -7.37 -11.85
C GLY A 70 9.38 -8.63 -12.58
N GLN A 71 8.85 -9.59 -11.82
CA GLN A 71 8.37 -10.87 -12.36
C GLN A 71 6.98 -11.16 -11.82
N VAL A 72 6.05 -11.46 -12.72
CA VAL A 72 4.65 -11.72 -12.36
C VAL A 72 4.45 -13.17 -11.93
N ALA A 73 3.54 -13.39 -10.99
CA ALA A 73 3.00 -14.70 -10.70
C ALA A 73 1.51 -14.62 -10.32
N GLN A 74 0.71 -15.52 -10.87
CA GLN A 74 -0.74 -15.57 -10.65
C GLN A 74 -1.09 -16.27 -9.33
N VAL A 75 -0.45 -15.84 -8.24
CA VAL A 75 -0.61 -16.46 -6.92
C VAL A 75 -0.65 -15.41 -5.81
N ALA A 76 -1.69 -15.51 -4.99
CA ALA A 76 -1.70 -14.96 -3.63
C ALA A 76 -1.41 -16.08 -2.63
N SER A 77 -1.14 -15.75 -1.36
CA SER A 77 -0.94 -16.78 -0.34
C SER A 77 -1.57 -16.42 0.98
N PHE A 78 -2.04 -17.44 1.71
CA PHE A 78 -2.49 -17.33 3.08
C PHE A 78 -1.82 -18.42 3.91
N ALA A 79 -0.95 -18.06 4.85
CA ALA A 79 -0.29 -19.00 5.77
C ALA A 79 0.22 -20.31 5.11
N ARG A 80 1.06 -20.20 4.07
CA ARG A 80 1.63 -21.29 3.24
C ARG A 80 0.68 -21.87 2.18
N THR A 81 -0.62 -21.64 2.26
CA THR A 81 -1.56 -22.05 1.22
C THR A 81 -1.48 -21.10 0.02
N ARG A 82 -1.15 -21.65 -1.15
CA ARG A 82 -1.20 -20.93 -2.43
C ARG A 82 -2.66 -20.75 -2.86
N LEU A 83 -3.00 -19.55 -3.29
CA LEU A 83 -4.31 -19.19 -3.80
C LEU A 83 -4.13 -18.70 -5.23
N ASP A 84 -4.60 -19.48 -6.19
CA ASP A 84 -4.63 -19.08 -7.59
C ASP A 84 -5.52 -17.84 -7.76
N ILE A 85 -5.06 -16.87 -8.55
CA ILE A 85 -5.79 -15.65 -8.90
C ILE A 85 -5.90 -15.45 -10.41
N SER A 86 -5.50 -16.42 -11.21
CA SER A 86 -5.51 -16.35 -12.68
C SER A 86 -6.90 -16.09 -13.28
N ASP A 87 -7.96 -16.50 -12.57
CA ASP A 87 -9.37 -16.34 -12.96
C ASP A 87 -10.01 -15.03 -12.44
N PHE A 88 -9.25 -14.16 -11.79
CA PHE A 88 -9.82 -12.94 -11.22
C PHE A 88 -10.17 -11.92 -12.31
N PRO A 89 -11.36 -11.29 -12.24
CA PRO A 89 -11.79 -10.27 -13.19
C PRO A 89 -11.06 -8.93 -12.93
N THR A 90 -9.81 -8.88 -13.35
CA THR A 90 -8.92 -7.71 -13.37
C THR A 90 -7.89 -7.94 -14.48
N ARG A 91 -7.34 -6.85 -15.03
CA ARG A 91 -6.21 -6.93 -15.98
C ARG A 91 -4.89 -7.31 -15.32
N HIS A 92 -4.84 -7.23 -14.00
CA HIS A 92 -3.67 -7.59 -13.21
C HIS A 92 -3.94 -8.79 -12.29
N PRO A 93 -4.32 -9.98 -12.82
CA PRO A 93 -4.62 -11.17 -12.02
C PRO A 93 -3.32 -11.84 -11.53
N TYR A 94 -2.41 -11.05 -10.97
CA TYR A 94 -1.08 -11.45 -10.56
C TYR A 94 -0.53 -10.57 -9.44
N GLY A 95 0.38 -11.14 -8.65
CA GLY A 95 1.34 -10.39 -7.86
C GLY A 95 2.61 -10.11 -8.68
N LEU A 96 3.34 -9.07 -8.31
CA LEU A 96 4.61 -8.70 -8.93
C LEU A 96 5.74 -8.88 -7.93
N GLY A 97 6.61 -9.87 -8.15
CA GLY A 97 7.87 -10.02 -7.44
C GLY A 97 8.83 -8.90 -7.84
N LEU A 98 9.05 -7.96 -6.91
CA LEU A 98 9.91 -6.80 -7.12
C LEU A 98 10.43 -6.30 -5.78
N TRP A 99 11.75 -6.22 -5.65
CA TRP A 99 12.39 -5.76 -4.42
C TRP A 99 12.11 -4.28 -4.15
N GLN A 100 11.95 -3.94 -2.86
CA GLN A 100 11.62 -2.58 -2.42
C GLN A 100 12.61 -1.51 -2.90
N ASN A 101 13.90 -1.83 -3.06
CA ASN A 101 14.88 -0.88 -3.60
C ASN A 101 14.57 -0.44 -5.02
N LYS A 102 14.05 -1.34 -5.86
CA LYS A 102 13.58 -1.01 -7.21
C LYS A 102 12.28 -0.20 -7.15
N ILE A 103 11.34 -0.61 -6.29
CA ILE A 103 10.07 0.12 -6.06
C ILE A 103 10.34 1.58 -5.65
N GLU A 104 11.20 1.79 -4.64
CA GLU A 104 11.55 3.13 -4.16
C GLU A 104 12.26 3.98 -5.23
N ARG A 105 13.13 3.37 -6.06
CA ARG A 105 13.78 4.10 -7.16
C ARG A 105 12.79 4.52 -8.23
N ILE A 106 11.93 3.61 -8.71
CA ILE A 106 10.91 3.93 -9.72
C ILE A 106 9.98 5.05 -9.23
N LEU A 107 9.53 4.99 -7.97
CA LEU A 107 8.71 6.06 -7.39
C LEU A 107 9.49 7.36 -7.22
N ALA A 108 10.75 7.32 -6.81
CA ALA A 108 11.58 8.52 -6.67
C ALA A 108 11.85 9.19 -8.03
N ASP A 109 12.06 8.40 -9.09
CA ASP A 109 12.22 8.92 -10.45
C ASP A 109 10.94 9.60 -10.92
N TRP A 110 9.76 8.98 -10.72
CA TRP A 110 8.46 9.59 -11.02
C TRP A 110 8.21 10.89 -10.24
N VAL A 111 8.50 10.90 -8.94
CA VAL A 111 8.39 12.11 -8.10
C VAL A 111 9.36 13.20 -8.56
N GLY A 112 10.55 12.82 -9.03
CA GLY A 112 11.52 13.73 -9.63
C GLY A 112 11.05 14.33 -10.96
N GLU A 113 10.41 13.54 -11.82
CA GLU A 113 9.78 14.01 -13.07
C GLU A 113 8.67 15.03 -12.80
N LEU A 114 7.95 14.89 -11.68
CA LEU A 114 6.93 15.83 -11.22
C LEU A 114 7.53 17.08 -10.52
N GLY A 115 8.85 17.17 -10.39
CA GLY A 115 9.55 18.34 -9.85
C GLY A 115 9.47 18.48 -8.33
N VAL A 116 9.09 17.43 -7.59
CA VAL A 116 8.97 17.49 -6.14
C VAL A 116 10.35 17.46 -5.45
N PRO A 117 10.68 18.44 -4.60
CA PRO A 117 11.94 18.45 -3.87
C PRO A 117 12.01 17.38 -2.77
N ILE A 118 13.09 16.59 -2.79
CA ILE A 118 13.43 15.62 -1.75
C ILE A 118 14.71 16.07 -1.03
N HIS A 119 14.61 16.45 0.23
CA HIS A 119 15.74 16.86 1.06
C HIS A 119 16.25 15.69 1.91
N ARG A 120 17.29 15.04 1.38
CA ARG A 120 17.97 13.88 1.98
C ARG A 120 18.98 14.29 3.06
N GLY A 121 19.31 13.36 3.95
CA GLY A 121 20.21 13.61 5.08
C GLY A 121 19.65 14.61 6.10
N ARG A 122 18.32 14.75 6.17
CA ARG A 122 17.63 15.70 7.03
C ARG A 122 16.63 14.96 7.90
N GLU A 123 16.60 15.31 9.18
CA GLU A 123 15.72 14.68 10.15
C GLU A 123 14.87 15.72 10.85
N VAL A 124 13.58 15.44 10.97
CA VAL A 124 12.66 16.22 11.79
C VAL A 124 12.89 15.86 13.25
N ALA A 125 13.10 16.86 14.09
CA ALA A 125 13.30 16.70 15.53
C ALA A 125 12.00 16.93 16.33
N GLY A 126 11.09 17.75 15.80
CA GLY A 126 9.82 18.05 16.45
C GLY A 126 8.96 18.97 15.60
N PHE A 127 7.75 19.25 16.08
CA PHE A 127 6.86 20.23 15.48
C PHE A 127 5.89 20.80 16.51
N ALA A 128 5.29 21.95 16.18
CA ALA A 128 4.12 22.51 16.84
C ALA A 128 3.09 22.88 15.78
N GLN A 129 1.80 22.80 16.10
CA GLN A 129 0.74 23.18 15.16
C GLN A 129 -0.25 24.16 15.79
N ASP A 130 -0.80 25.04 14.96
CA ASP A 130 -1.84 25.99 15.33
C ASP A 130 -3.02 25.90 14.34
N ASP A 131 -3.91 26.90 14.32
CA ASP A 131 -5.08 26.91 13.43
C ASP A 131 -4.71 27.18 11.96
N THR A 132 -3.53 27.72 11.70
CA THR A 132 -3.06 28.18 10.38
C THR A 132 -1.98 27.31 9.76
N GLY A 133 -1.27 26.49 10.53
CA GLY A 133 -0.23 25.60 9.99
C GLY A 133 0.51 24.79 11.04
N VAL A 134 1.65 24.25 10.62
CA VAL A 134 2.58 23.44 11.42
C VAL A 134 3.98 24.06 11.30
N ASP A 135 4.60 24.37 12.43
CA ASP A 135 6.02 24.71 12.54
C ASP A 135 6.83 23.43 12.76
N ILE A 136 7.81 23.16 11.91
CA ILE A 136 8.64 21.97 11.95
C ILE A 136 10.08 22.36 12.31
N ASP A 137 10.62 21.73 13.35
CA ASP A 137 12.02 21.86 13.75
C ASP A 137 12.84 20.70 13.14
N LEU A 138 13.89 21.03 12.41
CA LEU A 138 14.87 20.06 11.92
C LEU A 138 16.01 19.88 12.94
N ALA A 139 16.62 18.70 12.96
CA ALA A 139 17.70 18.35 13.88
C ALA A 139 18.95 19.25 13.76
N ASN A 140 19.13 19.94 12.63
CA ASN A 140 20.22 20.89 12.42
C ASN A 140 19.88 22.33 12.86
N GLY A 141 18.75 22.55 13.53
CA GLY A 141 18.28 23.86 14.00
C GLY A 141 17.53 24.69 12.96
N GLN A 142 17.37 24.21 11.72
CA GLN A 142 16.53 24.89 10.74
C GLN A 142 15.04 24.72 11.07
N ARG A 143 14.24 25.72 10.70
CA ARG A 143 12.79 25.73 10.86
C ARG A 143 12.07 25.89 9.53
N LEU A 144 10.92 25.24 9.42
CA LEU A 144 10.06 25.24 8.24
C LEU A 144 8.60 25.39 8.68
N ARG A 145 7.78 26.03 7.86
CA ARG A 145 6.32 26.10 8.05
C ARG A 145 5.63 25.24 7.00
N ALA A 146 4.58 24.51 7.36
CA ALA A 146 3.70 23.86 6.38
C ALA A 146 2.21 24.03 6.72
N ASP A 147 1.33 23.98 5.72
CA ASP A 147 -0.13 23.98 5.99
C ASP A 147 -0.56 22.65 6.62
N TYR A 148 0.08 21.56 6.17
CA TYR A 148 -0.08 20.20 6.71
C TYR A 148 1.25 19.45 6.79
N LEU A 149 1.33 18.53 7.76
CA LEU A 149 2.45 17.63 8.00
C LEU A 149 1.97 16.18 7.88
N VAL A 150 2.63 15.37 7.07
CA VAL A 150 2.31 13.94 6.93
C VAL A 150 3.49 13.06 7.33
N GLY A 151 3.30 12.25 8.37
CA GLY A 151 4.25 11.24 8.81
C GLY A 151 4.18 9.99 7.94
N CYS A 152 5.22 9.78 7.13
CA CYS A 152 5.48 8.56 6.36
C CYS A 152 6.81 7.92 6.79
N ASP A 153 7.16 8.10 8.07
CA ASP A 153 8.50 7.92 8.64
C ASP A 153 8.73 6.55 9.32
N GLY A 154 7.86 5.58 9.00
CA GLY A 154 8.01 4.17 9.38
C GLY A 154 7.43 3.80 10.75
N GLY A 155 7.55 2.52 11.12
CA GLY A 155 6.94 1.96 12.35
C GLY A 155 7.33 2.65 13.66
N ARG A 156 8.52 3.25 13.69
CA ARG A 156 9.05 4.02 14.84
C ARG A 156 8.76 5.52 14.73
N SER A 157 7.75 5.90 13.96
CA SER A 157 7.37 7.29 13.63
C SER A 157 7.58 8.27 14.79
N LEU A 158 8.42 9.28 14.54
CA LEU A 158 8.58 10.44 15.42
C LEU A 158 7.33 11.31 15.34
N ILE A 159 6.76 11.45 14.14
CA ILE A 159 5.57 12.28 13.92
C ILE A 159 4.38 11.79 14.72
N ARG A 160 4.10 10.47 14.71
CA ARG A 160 3.02 9.87 15.52
C ARG A 160 3.20 10.16 17.01
N LYS A 161 4.41 9.95 17.53
CA LYS A 161 4.73 10.15 18.95
C LYS A 161 4.60 11.61 19.36
N ALA A 162 5.18 12.53 18.58
CA ALA A 162 5.12 13.97 18.84
C ALA A 162 3.70 14.52 18.70
N ALA A 163 2.86 13.92 17.85
CA ALA A 163 1.44 14.25 17.75
C ALA A 163 0.60 13.77 18.95
N GLY A 164 1.18 13.01 19.89
CA GLY A 164 0.46 12.39 21.00
C GLY A 164 -0.56 11.34 20.54
N ILE A 165 -0.34 10.71 19.38
CA ILE A 165 -1.25 9.70 18.84
C ILE A 165 -0.85 8.33 19.39
N ASP A 166 -1.77 7.71 20.13
CA ASP A 166 -1.57 6.38 20.70
C ASP A 166 -1.37 5.32 19.62
N PHE A 167 -0.63 4.27 19.97
CA PHE A 167 -0.33 3.15 19.08
C PHE A 167 -0.75 1.81 19.71
N PRO A 168 -2.06 1.61 19.99
CA PRO A 168 -2.58 0.39 20.60
C PRO A 168 -2.33 -0.84 19.72
N GLY A 169 -2.31 -2.00 20.38
CA GLY A 169 -2.14 -3.29 19.73
C GLY A 169 -1.46 -4.30 20.64
N TRP A 170 -0.86 -5.31 20.01
CA TRP A 170 -0.28 -6.46 20.69
C TRP A 170 1.25 -6.39 20.67
N ASP A 171 1.84 -6.76 21.80
CA ASP A 171 3.28 -6.96 21.92
C ASP A 171 3.73 -8.18 21.13
N PRO A 172 4.99 -8.21 20.68
CA PRO A 172 5.50 -9.29 19.86
C PRO A 172 5.47 -10.64 20.62
N THR A 173 5.21 -11.71 19.88
CA THR A 173 5.29 -13.11 20.32
C THR A 173 6.43 -13.86 19.63
N ILE A 174 6.90 -13.37 18.48
CA ILE A 174 8.04 -13.91 17.73
C ILE A 174 9.01 -12.79 17.33
N SER A 175 10.27 -13.17 17.15
CA SER A 175 11.31 -12.31 16.63
C SER A 175 12.07 -13.04 15.52
N CYS A 176 12.40 -12.34 14.46
CA CYS A 176 13.12 -12.88 13.32
C CYS A 176 14.34 -12.00 13.02
N LEU A 177 15.46 -12.65 12.75
CA LEU A 177 16.62 -12.02 12.14
C LEU A 177 16.53 -12.17 10.64
N ILE A 178 16.90 -11.11 9.94
CA ILE A 178 17.10 -11.12 8.50
C ILE A 178 18.44 -10.49 8.17
N ALA A 179 19.21 -11.14 7.30
CA ALA A 179 20.53 -10.68 6.95
C ALA A 179 20.91 -11.06 5.53
N GLU A 180 21.90 -10.36 5.01
CA GLU A 180 22.61 -10.71 3.77
C GLU A 180 24.08 -10.96 4.15
N VAL A 181 24.53 -12.20 3.97
CA VAL A 181 25.84 -12.68 4.45
C VAL A 181 26.53 -13.56 3.40
N LYS A 182 27.83 -13.75 3.55
CA LYS A 182 28.56 -14.85 2.90
C LYS A 182 28.60 -16.05 3.84
N MET A 183 28.65 -17.25 3.29
CA MET A 183 28.70 -18.52 4.03
C MET A 183 29.84 -19.37 3.48
N ALA A 184 30.58 -20.04 4.35
CA ALA A 184 31.64 -20.96 3.97
C ALA A 184 31.07 -22.27 3.40
N GLU A 185 29.92 -22.70 3.93
CA GLU A 185 29.18 -23.88 3.48
C GLU A 185 27.86 -23.46 2.82
N GLN A 186 27.45 -24.17 1.76
CA GLN A 186 26.20 -23.87 1.06
C GLN A 186 25.00 -24.46 1.83
N PRO A 187 24.05 -23.65 2.31
CA PRO A 187 22.83 -24.17 2.90
C PRO A 187 21.87 -24.69 1.82
N LYS A 188 20.89 -25.51 2.22
CA LYS A 188 19.75 -25.81 1.36
C LYS A 188 18.89 -24.55 1.20
N LEU A 189 18.82 -24.02 -0.01
CA LEU A 189 17.98 -22.87 -0.34
C LEU A 189 16.49 -23.25 -0.27
N GLY A 190 15.66 -22.25 0.02
CA GLY A 190 14.21 -22.39 0.21
C GLY A 190 13.78 -22.07 1.63
N ILE A 191 12.50 -22.32 1.89
CA ILE A 191 11.86 -22.05 3.19
C ILE A 191 11.70 -23.37 3.95
N ARG A 192 12.12 -23.36 5.21
CA ARG A 192 11.91 -24.42 6.19
C ARG A 192 10.98 -23.90 7.29
N TYR A 193 10.14 -24.79 7.82
CA TYR A 193 9.26 -24.50 8.94
C TYR A 193 9.54 -25.49 10.07
N ASP A 194 9.45 -25.01 11.31
CA ASP A 194 9.50 -25.84 12.52
C ASP A 194 8.60 -25.27 13.62
N ALA A 195 8.69 -25.82 14.83
CA ALA A 195 7.86 -25.41 15.96
C ALA A 195 8.10 -23.96 16.41
N ILE A 196 9.24 -23.35 16.07
CA ILE A 196 9.58 -21.97 16.42
C ILE A 196 9.04 -21.02 15.35
N GLY A 197 9.17 -21.36 14.06
CA GLY A 197 8.66 -20.52 12.99
C GLY A 197 9.15 -20.88 11.59
N ALA A 198 9.19 -19.84 10.74
CA ALA A 198 9.70 -19.92 9.39
C ALA A 198 11.16 -19.49 9.33
N HIS A 199 11.94 -20.21 8.55
CA HIS A 199 13.36 -19.95 8.31
C HIS A 199 13.63 -20.08 6.82
N ALA A 200 14.46 -19.21 6.25
CA ALA A 200 14.67 -19.20 4.81
C ALA A 200 16.11 -18.86 4.46
N PHE A 201 16.63 -19.58 3.48
CA PHE A 201 17.83 -19.19 2.75
C PHE A 201 17.45 -18.93 1.29
N GLY A 202 17.91 -17.81 0.75
CA GLY A 202 17.67 -17.44 -0.63
C GLY A 202 18.72 -16.46 -1.13
N ARG A 203 18.47 -15.87 -2.30
CA ARG A 203 19.32 -14.86 -2.92
C ARG A 203 18.46 -13.74 -3.50
N LEU A 204 19.07 -12.57 -3.68
CA LEU A 204 18.38 -11.42 -4.27
C LEU A 204 18.08 -11.63 -5.75
N GLU A 205 18.98 -12.30 -6.47
CA GLU A 205 18.75 -12.67 -7.86
C GLU A 205 18.06 -14.02 -7.95
N TYR A 206 16.85 -14.00 -8.51
CA TYR A 206 16.04 -15.18 -8.75
C TYR A 206 15.18 -15.01 -10.00
N GLU A 207 14.66 -16.13 -10.49
CA GLU A 207 13.65 -16.20 -11.53
C GLU A 207 12.44 -17.00 -11.02
N LEU A 208 11.24 -16.61 -11.43
CA LEU A 208 10.02 -17.36 -11.22
C LEU A 208 9.84 -18.29 -12.42
N ARG A 209 9.95 -19.60 -12.19
CA ARG A 209 9.72 -20.64 -13.20
C ARG A 209 8.60 -21.54 -12.71
N ASP A 210 7.51 -21.62 -13.46
CA ASP A 210 6.31 -22.41 -13.12
C ASP A 210 5.76 -22.13 -11.69
N GLY A 211 5.83 -20.87 -11.26
CA GLY A 211 5.39 -20.46 -9.92
C GLY A 211 6.33 -20.87 -8.78
N GLU A 212 7.57 -21.27 -9.09
CA GLU A 212 8.63 -21.55 -8.14
C GLU A 212 9.79 -20.56 -8.26
N VAL A 213 10.43 -20.26 -7.12
CA VAL A 213 11.59 -19.37 -7.07
C VAL A 213 12.85 -20.18 -7.35
N VAL A 214 13.54 -19.85 -8.42
CA VAL A 214 14.84 -20.41 -8.79
C VAL A 214 15.90 -19.34 -8.58
N PHE A 215 16.74 -19.50 -7.57
CA PHE A 215 17.83 -18.57 -7.27
C PHE A 215 19.00 -18.75 -8.24
N LYS A 216 19.69 -17.65 -8.57
CA LYS A 216 20.95 -17.74 -9.33
C LYS A 216 22.10 -18.21 -8.44
N ASP A 217 23.17 -18.77 -9.02
CA ASP A 217 24.22 -19.45 -8.25
C ASP A 217 25.20 -18.51 -7.51
N ASP A 218 25.25 -17.21 -7.85
CA ASP A 218 26.22 -16.24 -7.31
C ASP A 218 25.58 -15.20 -6.37
N GLY A 219 26.41 -14.52 -5.57
CA GLY A 219 26.03 -13.46 -4.65
C GLY A 219 25.94 -13.86 -3.16
N PRO A 220 25.64 -12.90 -2.27
CA PRO A 220 25.40 -13.17 -0.86
C PRO A 220 24.12 -13.99 -0.64
N ILE A 221 24.09 -14.78 0.43
CA ILE A 221 22.90 -15.48 0.89
C ILE A 221 22.07 -14.53 1.73
N ARG A 222 20.80 -14.39 1.37
CA ARG A 222 19.79 -13.79 2.22
C ARG A 222 19.25 -14.86 3.16
N VAL A 223 19.38 -14.61 4.46
CA VAL A 223 18.92 -15.49 5.53
C VAL A 223 17.79 -14.81 6.28
N MET A 224 16.74 -15.56 6.60
CA MET A 224 15.73 -15.22 7.60
C MET A 224 15.66 -16.37 8.60
N VAL A 225 15.80 -16.09 9.89
CA VAL A 225 15.72 -17.11 10.94
C VAL A 225 14.85 -16.59 12.09
N THR A 226 13.92 -17.40 12.56
CA THR A 226 13.11 -17.07 13.74
C THR A 226 13.92 -17.39 14.99
N GLU A 227 14.04 -16.42 15.90
CA GLU A 227 14.79 -16.53 17.15
C GLU A 227 14.02 -17.37 18.19
N GLN A 228 14.73 -18.12 19.03
CA GLN A 228 14.12 -18.92 20.11
C GLN A 228 13.44 -18.07 21.19
N GLN A 229 13.91 -16.85 21.37
CA GLN A 229 13.34 -15.88 22.30
C GLN A 229 13.15 -14.56 21.57
N ILE A 230 12.23 -13.74 22.08
CA ILE A 230 12.03 -12.38 21.59
C ILE A 230 13.32 -11.61 21.83
N GLY A 231 13.98 -11.19 20.74
CA GLY A 231 15.25 -10.49 20.80
C GLY A 231 15.15 -9.14 21.51
N GLN A 232 16.27 -8.67 22.05
CA GLN A 232 16.37 -7.36 22.67
C GLN A 232 16.20 -6.24 21.64
N SER A 233 15.87 -5.03 22.10
CA SER A 233 15.66 -3.85 21.26
C SER A 233 16.93 -3.27 20.64
N SER A 234 18.11 -3.77 21.01
CA SER A 234 19.41 -3.40 20.44
C SER A 234 19.56 -3.88 19.00
N GLU A 235 20.48 -3.25 18.25
CA GLU A 235 20.83 -3.70 16.91
C GLU A 235 21.39 -5.13 16.93
N PRO A 236 20.93 -6.01 16.03
CA PRO A 236 21.38 -7.39 15.99
C PRO A 236 22.82 -7.50 15.49
N THR A 237 23.56 -8.43 16.06
CA THR A 237 24.96 -8.69 15.69
C THR A 237 25.09 -9.93 14.79
N LEU A 238 26.27 -10.11 14.17
CA LEU A 238 26.59 -11.38 13.48
C LEU A 238 26.57 -12.57 14.44
N ARG A 239 26.89 -12.34 15.72
CA ARG A 239 26.84 -13.38 16.75
C ARG A 239 25.40 -13.80 17.02
N ASP A 240 24.48 -12.86 17.14
CA ASP A 240 23.04 -13.16 17.30
C ASP A 240 22.53 -14.06 16.17
N LEU A 241 22.93 -13.75 14.92
CA LEU A 241 22.57 -14.54 13.75
C LEU A 241 23.18 -15.94 13.78
N SER A 242 24.47 -16.05 14.15
CA SER A 242 25.16 -17.34 14.29
C SER A 242 24.47 -18.21 15.35
N ASP A 243 24.18 -17.66 16.53
CA ASP A 243 23.51 -18.37 17.62
C ASP A 243 22.10 -18.83 17.21
N ALA A 244 21.33 -17.98 16.54
CA ALA A 244 20.00 -18.34 16.03
C ALA A 244 20.05 -19.45 14.96
N LEU A 245 21.03 -19.39 14.05
CA LEU A 245 21.21 -20.43 13.03
C LEU A 245 21.65 -21.77 13.63
N VAL A 246 22.61 -21.77 14.55
CA VAL A 246 23.05 -22.98 15.26
C VAL A 246 21.88 -23.61 16.02
N ALA A 247 21.03 -22.79 16.65
CA ALA A 247 19.84 -23.28 17.37
C ALA A 247 18.83 -24.00 16.47
N VAL A 248 18.70 -23.61 15.20
CA VAL A 248 17.69 -24.14 14.25
C VAL A 248 18.25 -25.22 13.32
N TYR A 249 19.50 -25.07 12.90
CA TYR A 249 20.16 -25.90 11.88
C TYR A 249 21.32 -26.74 12.42
N GLY A 250 21.76 -26.52 13.66
CA GLY A 250 22.95 -27.16 14.24
C GLY A 250 24.28 -26.63 13.70
N THR A 251 24.24 -25.63 12.81
CA THR A 251 25.39 -24.97 12.19
C THR A 251 24.98 -23.55 11.80
N ASP A 252 25.94 -22.63 11.75
CA ASP A 252 25.78 -21.32 11.13
C ASP A 252 26.34 -21.27 9.70
N TYR A 253 26.76 -22.41 9.15
CA TYR A 253 27.37 -22.52 7.81
C TYR A 253 28.62 -21.64 7.63
N GLY A 254 29.27 -21.23 8.73
CA GLY A 254 30.40 -20.31 8.70
C GLY A 254 30.02 -18.95 8.15
N ILE A 255 28.94 -18.32 8.67
CA ILE A 255 28.55 -16.97 8.25
C ILE A 255 29.68 -15.95 8.46
N HIS A 256 29.89 -15.07 7.49
CA HIS A 256 30.81 -13.95 7.60
C HIS A 256 30.43 -12.81 6.64
N SER A 257 31.12 -11.67 6.77
CA SER A 257 30.97 -10.53 5.85
C SER A 257 29.52 -10.06 5.64
N ALA A 258 28.77 -9.89 6.73
CA ALA A 258 27.41 -9.40 6.66
C ALA A 258 27.35 -7.99 6.05
N THR A 259 26.52 -7.80 5.03
CA THR A 259 26.23 -6.48 4.45
C THR A 259 25.07 -5.80 5.17
N SER A 260 24.17 -6.59 5.75
CA SER A 260 23.05 -6.10 6.55
C SER A 260 22.61 -7.18 7.54
N ILE A 261 22.20 -6.75 8.74
CA ILE A 261 21.50 -7.58 9.73
C ILE A 261 20.39 -6.70 10.30
N SER A 262 19.18 -7.24 10.39
CA SER A 262 18.03 -6.54 10.93
C SER A 262 17.16 -7.50 11.71
N ARG A 263 16.48 -6.98 12.73
CA ARG A 263 15.53 -7.73 13.54
C ARG A 263 14.14 -7.14 13.32
N PHE A 264 13.17 -8.00 13.11
CA PHE A 264 11.76 -7.63 13.07
C PHE A 264 10.95 -8.62 13.90
N THR A 265 9.77 -8.19 14.32
CA THR A 265 8.89 -8.99 15.17
C THR A 265 7.48 -9.01 14.56
N ASP A 266 6.59 -9.78 15.15
CA ASP A 266 5.15 -9.78 14.86
C ASP A 266 4.37 -8.72 15.66
N ILE A 267 5.05 -7.69 16.18
CA ILE A 267 4.37 -6.55 16.80
C ILE A 267 3.27 -6.04 15.87
N THR A 268 2.06 -5.95 16.41
CA THR A 268 0.87 -5.65 15.62
C THR A 268 0.18 -4.46 16.26
N ARG A 269 0.39 -3.27 15.71
CA ARG A 269 -0.08 -2.01 16.30
C ARG A 269 -0.60 -1.05 15.23
N GLN A 270 -1.59 -0.25 15.60
CA GLN A 270 -2.23 0.71 14.72
C GLN A 270 -2.41 2.05 15.45
N ALA A 271 -2.25 3.16 14.74
CA ALA A 271 -2.45 4.49 15.27
C ALA A 271 -3.94 4.71 15.57
N ALA A 272 -4.25 5.11 16.80
CA ALA A 272 -5.62 5.31 17.26
C ALA A 272 -6.39 6.35 16.44
N SER A 273 -5.66 7.32 15.87
CA SER A 273 -6.15 8.22 14.83
C SER A 273 -5.12 8.37 13.72
N TYR A 274 -5.59 8.50 12.48
CA TYR A 274 -4.70 8.79 11.34
C TYR A 274 -4.52 10.29 11.13
N ARG A 275 -5.23 11.10 11.91
CA ARG A 275 -5.26 12.55 11.81
C ARG A 275 -5.34 13.17 13.20
N ASN A 276 -4.47 14.13 13.49
CA ASN A 276 -4.61 15.07 14.58
C ASN A 276 -4.49 16.49 14.01
N ARG A 277 -5.64 17.11 13.74
CA ARG A 277 -5.75 18.43 13.11
C ARG A 277 -5.01 18.50 11.77
N ARG A 278 -3.87 19.19 11.71
CA ARG A 278 -3.05 19.39 10.49
C ARG A 278 -1.93 18.35 10.33
N VAL A 279 -1.85 17.39 11.26
CA VAL A 279 -0.87 16.30 11.22
C VAL A 279 -1.58 15.00 10.87
N LEU A 280 -1.09 14.30 9.84
CA LEU A 280 -1.62 13.01 9.40
C LEU A 280 -0.53 11.94 9.38
N LEU A 281 -0.93 10.66 9.38
CA LEU A 281 -0.03 9.51 9.34
C LEU A 281 -0.43 8.57 8.22
N ALA A 282 0.54 8.02 7.48
CA ALA A 282 0.29 7.03 6.42
C ALA A 282 1.34 5.93 6.41
N GLY A 283 0.95 4.72 5.95
CA GLY A 283 1.84 3.56 5.89
C GLY A 283 2.29 3.10 7.28
N ASP A 284 3.54 2.64 7.40
CA ASP A 284 4.07 2.08 8.65
C ASP A 284 4.01 3.05 9.85
N ALA A 285 3.94 4.36 9.60
CA ALA A 285 3.73 5.34 10.66
C ALA A 285 2.34 5.20 11.33
N ALA A 286 1.36 4.70 10.58
CA ALA A 286 -0.02 4.48 11.01
C ALA A 286 -0.31 3.01 11.40
N HIS A 287 0.42 2.03 10.87
CA HIS A 287 0.16 0.61 11.18
C HIS A 287 1.41 -0.25 10.99
N VAL A 288 1.68 -1.16 11.93
CA VAL A 288 2.74 -2.16 11.81
C VAL A 288 2.18 -3.54 12.10
N HIS A 289 2.67 -4.54 11.39
CA HIS A 289 2.27 -5.92 11.54
C HIS A 289 3.37 -6.85 11.00
N PHE A 290 3.29 -8.15 11.30
CA PHE A 290 4.20 -9.14 10.76
C PHE A 290 4.14 -9.16 9.21
N PRO A 291 5.28 -9.31 8.49
CA PRO A 291 5.31 -9.18 7.02
C PRO A 291 4.70 -10.37 6.26
N VAL A 292 4.01 -11.29 6.94
CA VAL A 292 3.33 -12.42 6.32
C VAL A 292 2.30 -11.95 5.28
N GLY A 293 2.35 -12.54 4.09
CA GLY A 293 1.50 -12.18 2.97
C GLY A 293 1.87 -10.86 2.27
N GLY A 294 2.94 -10.15 2.66
CA GLY A 294 3.47 -9.00 1.91
C GLY A 294 2.56 -7.77 1.84
N GLN A 295 1.73 -7.52 2.85
CA GLN A 295 0.66 -6.51 2.77
C GLN A 295 1.08 -5.07 3.15
N GLY A 296 2.15 -4.87 3.92
CA GLY A 296 2.47 -3.57 4.53
C GLY A 296 2.71 -2.44 3.53
N LEU A 297 3.64 -2.65 2.58
CA LEU A 297 3.92 -1.67 1.51
C LEU A 297 2.68 -1.39 0.67
N ASN A 298 1.95 -2.45 0.29
CA ASN A 298 0.72 -2.35 -0.50
C ASN A 298 -0.34 -1.48 0.19
N LEU A 299 -0.52 -1.68 1.50
CA LEU A 299 -1.44 -0.90 2.32
C LEU A 299 -1.02 0.57 2.39
N GLY A 300 0.28 0.84 2.59
CA GLY A 300 0.82 2.20 2.63
C GLY A 300 0.71 2.96 1.31
N VAL A 301 0.92 2.32 0.15
CA VAL A 301 0.71 2.95 -1.16
C VAL A 301 -0.76 3.34 -1.34
N GLN A 302 -1.68 2.47 -0.96
CA GLN A 302 -3.12 2.76 -1.05
C GLN A 302 -3.58 3.83 -0.06
N ASP A 303 -2.94 3.94 1.11
CA ASP A 303 -3.18 5.04 2.05
C ASP A 303 -2.79 6.38 1.43
N ALA A 304 -1.62 6.44 0.78
CA ALA A 304 -1.14 7.64 0.12
C ALA A 304 -2.09 8.11 -0.99
N VAL A 305 -2.58 7.18 -1.82
CA VAL A 305 -3.54 7.48 -2.89
C VAL A 305 -4.90 7.91 -2.34
N ASN A 306 -5.36 7.32 -1.24
CA ASN A 306 -6.60 7.77 -0.61
C ASN A 306 -6.48 9.18 -0.02
N LEU A 307 -5.33 9.51 0.57
CA LEU A 307 -5.09 10.79 1.22
C LEU A 307 -4.79 11.93 0.23
N GLY A 308 -3.98 11.68 -0.80
CA GLY A 308 -3.40 12.72 -1.65
C GLY A 308 -4.43 13.66 -2.27
N TRP A 309 -5.45 13.10 -2.93
CA TRP A 309 -6.49 13.92 -3.57
C TRP A 309 -7.38 14.66 -2.55
N LYS A 310 -7.66 14.06 -1.39
CA LYS A 310 -8.46 14.69 -0.32
C LYS A 310 -7.73 15.88 0.27
N LEU A 311 -6.45 15.70 0.57
CA LEU A 311 -5.57 16.76 1.08
C LEU A 311 -5.41 17.88 0.07
N ALA A 312 -5.25 17.56 -1.21
CA ALA A 312 -5.21 18.57 -2.25
C ALA A 312 -6.50 19.40 -2.33
N GLN A 313 -7.68 18.78 -2.23
CA GLN A 313 -8.93 19.53 -2.26
C GLN A 313 -9.13 20.46 -1.07
N VAL A 314 -8.73 20.02 0.13
CA VAL A 314 -8.83 20.86 1.33
C VAL A 314 -7.84 22.03 1.27
N ILE A 315 -6.59 21.79 0.86
CA ILE A 315 -5.57 22.85 0.72
C ILE A 315 -6.00 23.89 -0.32
N LYS A 316 -6.62 23.46 -1.43
CA LYS A 316 -7.15 24.37 -2.46
C LYS A 316 -8.45 25.07 -2.09
N GLY A 317 -8.99 24.81 -0.89
CA GLY A 317 -10.29 25.35 -0.46
C GLY A 317 -11.48 24.87 -1.29
N MET A 318 -11.32 23.77 -2.03
CA MET A 318 -12.40 23.20 -2.86
C MET A 318 -13.39 22.40 -2.01
N SER A 319 -12.89 21.70 -1.00
CA SER A 319 -13.70 20.88 -0.09
C SER A 319 -13.50 21.32 1.36
N PRO A 320 -14.50 21.10 2.23
CA PRO A 320 -14.36 21.38 3.65
C PRO A 320 -13.29 20.49 4.29
N ASP A 321 -12.68 20.97 5.38
CA ASP A 321 -11.66 20.23 6.12
C ASP A 321 -12.14 18.84 6.59
N SER A 322 -13.44 18.69 6.85
CA SER A 322 -14.07 17.41 7.22
C SER A 322 -13.94 16.31 6.16
N LEU A 323 -13.62 16.64 4.90
CA LEU A 323 -13.28 15.62 3.89
C LEU A 323 -12.08 14.78 4.34
N LEU A 324 -11.11 15.36 5.06
CA LEU A 324 -9.94 14.64 5.57
C LEU A 324 -10.29 13.64 6.67
N ASP A 325 -11.41 13.79 7.37
CA ASP A 325 -11.83 12.82 8.38
C ASP A 325 -12.22 11.48 7.74
N THR A 326 -12.66 11.51 6.48
CA THR A 326 -12.92 10.30 5.69
C THR A 326 -11.66 9.48 5.44
N TYR A 327 -10.46 10.07 5.48
CA TYR A 327 -9.20 9.30 5.35
C TYR A 327 -9.07 8.27 6.46
N HIS A 328 -9.28 8.69 7.71
CA HIS A 328 -9.29 7.77 8.84
C HIS A 328 -10.45 6.77 8.73
N ALA A 329 -11.67 7.26 8.50
CA ALA A 329 -12.86 6.43 8.46
C ALA A 329 -12.77 5.31 7.40
N GLU A 330 -12.12 5.58 6.27
CA GLU A 330 -11.94 4.62 5.19
C GLU A 330 -10.74 3.69 5.40
N ARG A 331 -9.58 4.23 5.80
CA ARG A 331 -8.31 3.48 5.80
C ARG A 331 -8.03 2.75 7.10
N HIS A 332 -8.50 3.28 8.24
CA HIS A 332 -8.28 2.64 9.53
C HIS A 332 -8.94 1.25 9.63
N PRO A 333 -10.21 1.03 9.20
CA PRO A 333 -10.82 -0.31 9.22
C PRO A 333 -10.10 -1.34 8.34
N ILE A 334 -9.53 -0.90 7.20
CA ILE A 334 -8.81 -1.77 6.28
C ILE A 334 -7.51 -2.27 6.91
N ALA A 335 -6.72 -1.35 7.47
CA ALA A 335 -5.50 -1.70 8.19
C ALA A 335 -5.82 -2.60 9.40
N ALA A 336 -6.88 -2.32 10.16
CA ALA A 336 -7.31 -3.16 11.28
C ALA A 336 -7.62 -4.61 10.83
N ARG A 337 -8.23 -4.78 9.65
CA ARG A 337 -8.45 -6.12 9.06
C ARG A 337 -7.14 -6.80 8.67
N VAL A 338 -6.19 -6.08 8.06
CA VAL A 338 -4.86 -6.61 7.72
C VAL A 338 -4.10 -7.06 8.98
N LEU A 339 -4.14 -6.27 10.05
CA LEU A 339 -3.55 -6.62 11.35
C LEU A 339 -4.16 -7.92 11.90
N ARG A 340 -5.49 -8.06 11.88
CA ARG A 340 -6.16 -9.30 12.31
C ARG A 340 -5.75 -10.50 11.44
N THR A 341 -5.74 -10.33 10.13
CA THR A 341 -5.39 -11.39 9.18
C THR A 341 -3.93 -11.83 9.32
N THR A 342 -2.99 -10.90 9.56
CA THR A 342 -1.57 -11.23 9.77
C THR A 342 -1.33 -11.90 11.12
N MET A 343 -2.03 -11.48 12.19
CA MET A 343 -2.04 -12.21 13.46
C MET A 343 -2.57 -13.64 13.31
N ALA A 344 -3.63 -13.86 12.52
CA ALA A 344 -4.15 -15.20 12.29
C ALA A 344 -3.19 -16.10 11.48
N GLN A 345 -2.44 -15.51 10.53
CA GLN A 345 -1.48 -16.26 9.72
C GLN A 345 -0.20 -16.62 10.48
N THR A 346 0.24 -15.77 11.41
CA THR A 346 1.55 -15.91 12.08
C THR A 346 1.70 -17.27 12.79
N PRO A 347 0.74 -17.74 13.62
CA PRO A 347 0.81 -19.07 14.22
C PRO A 347 0.86 -20.20 13.19
N LEU A 348 0.17 -20.07 12.06
CA LEU A 348 0.09 -21.08 11.00
C LEU A 348 1.38 -21.21 10.17
N LEU A 349 2.36 -20.33 10.39
CA LEU A 349 3.70 -20.47 9.83
C LEU A 349 4.57 -21.46 10.62
N ARG A 350 4.21 -21.80 11.86
CA ARG A 350 4.91 -22.84 12.63
C ARG A 350 4.48 -24.23 12.17
N SER A 351 5.31 -25.23 12.44
CA SER A 351 5.03 -26.64 12.18
C SER A 351 5.14 -27.44 13.48
N ASP A 352 4.00 -28.00 13.89
CA ASP A 352 3.85 -29.07 14.88
C ASP A 352 2.61 -29.87 14.51
N ASP A 353 2.44 -31.08 15.05
CA ASP A 353 1.34 -31.99 14.66
C ASP A 353 -0.05 -31.34 14.71
N ARG A 354 -0.31 -30.44 15.67
CA ARG A 354 -1.62 -29.78 15.82
C ARG A 354 -1.78 -28.62 14.84
N LEU A 355 -0.74 -27.80 14.68
CA LEU A 355 -0.76 -26.68 13.74
C LEU A 355 -0.75 -27.16 12.29
N ASP A 356 -0.09 -28.27 11.99
CA ASP A 356 -0.12 -28.88 10.66
C ASP A 356 -1.50 -29.45 10.34
N ALA A 357 -2.16 -30.15 11.27
CA ALA A 357 -3.54 -30.60 11.08
C ALA A 357 -4.52 -29.43 10.86
N LEU A 358 -4.39 -28.35 11.64
CA LEU A 358 -5.19 -27.14 11.47
C LEU A 358 -4.93 -26.48 10.11
N ARG A 359 -3.66 -26.32 9.72
CA ARG A 359 -3.27 -25.72 8.44
C ARG A 359 -3.77 -26.55 7.27
N GLU A 360 -3.74 -27.88 7.35
CA GLU A 360 -4.25 -28.77 6.32
C GLU A 360 -5.76 -28.62 6.14
N SER A 361 -6.52 -28.62 7.24
CA SER A 361 -7.98 -28.37 7.19
C SER A 361 -8.32 -27.01 6.59
N VAL A 362 -7.59 -25.95 6.99
CA VAL A 362 -7.75 -24.61 6.39
C VAL A 362 -7.38 -24.63 4.90
N SER A 363 -6.29 -25.30 4.53
CA SER A 363 -5.85 -25.38 3.15
C SER A 363 -6.83 -26.15 2.26
N GLU A 364 -7.53 -27.17 2.78
CA GLU A 364 -8.59 -27.88 2.05
C GLU A 364 -9.77 -26.95 1.76
N LEU A 365 -10.21 -26.17 2.75
CA LEU A 365 -11.25 -25.15 2.57
C LEU A 365 -10.83 -24.10 1.53
N LEU A 366 -9.60 -23.58 1.63
CA LEU A 366 -9.07 -22.56 0.74
C LEU A 366 -8.78 -23.04 -0.69
N ARG A 367 -8.88 -24.34 -0.97
CA ARG A 367 -8.82 -24.90 -2.33
C ARG A 367 -10.20 -24.99 -2.99
N MET A 368 -11.29 -24.80 -2.25
CA MET A 368 -12.63 -24.66 -2.81
C MET A 368 -12.79 -23.30 -3.51
N ASP A 369 -13.65 -23.22 -4.52
CA ASP A 369 -13.72 -22.04 -5.40
C ASP A 369 -14.08 -20.74 -4.65
N GLU A 370 -15.21 -20.70 -3.94
CA GLU A 370 -15.66 -19.47 -3.26
C GLU A 370 -14.74 -19.06 -2.08
N PRO A 371 -14.31 -19.96 -1.17
CA PRO A 371 -13.34 -19.61 -0.13
C PRO A 371 -12.01 -19.11 -0.69
N ARG A 372 -11.48 -19.75 -1.75
CA ARG A 372 -10.28 -19.28 -2.46
C ARG A 372 -10.48 -17.86 -2.95
N LYS A 373 -11.56 -17.58 -3.69
CA LYS A 373 -11.86 -16.25 -4.24
C LYS A 373 -11.94 -15.19 -3.15
N ARG A 374 -12.63 -15.47 -2.04
CA ARG A 374 -12.75 -14.55 -0.90
C ARG A 374 -11.40 -14.22 -0.27
N PHE A 375 -10.60 -15.24 0.05
CA PHE A 375 -9.30 -15.03 0.69
C PHE A 375 -8.29 -14.41 -0.26
N ALA A 376 -8.25 -14.84 -1.52
CA ALA A 376 -7.32 -14.28 -2.49
C ALA A 376 -7.65 -12.82 -2.83
N ALA A 377 -8.94 -12.45 -2.91
CA ALA A 377 -9.34 -11.05 -3.08
C ALA A 377 -8.98 -10.19 -1.87
N MET A 378 -9.11 -10.72 -0.65
CA MET A 378 -8.63 -10.08 0.56
C MET A 378 -7.11 -9.89 0.54
N MET A 379 -6.34 -10.96 0.28
CA MET A 379 -4.88 -10.90 0.27
C MET A 379 -4.33 -9.98 -0.84
N SER A 380 -5.06 -9.85 -1.95
CA SER A 380 -4.68 -9.01 -3.09
C SER A 380 -5.20 -7.57 -3.00
N GLY A 381 -5.97 -7.24 -1.96
CA GLY A 381 -6.62 -5.93 -1.76
C GLY A 381 -7.79 -5.64 -2.71
N LEU A 382 -8.25 -6.63 -3.47
CA LEU A 382 -9.30 -6.47 -4.47
C LEU A 382 -10.71 -6.52 -3.88
N ASP A 383 -10.87 -6.94 -2.63
CA ASP A 383 -12.15 -7.00 -1.91
C ASP A 383 -12.51 -5.70 -1.18
N ILE A 384 -11.59 -4.73 -1.15
CA ILE A 384 -11.73 -3.48 -0.40
C ILE A 384 -12.98 -2.72 -0.85
N ARG A 385 -13.81 -2.36 0.14
CA ARG A 385 -14.97 -1.47 0.00
C ARG A 385 -14.95 -0.45 1.14
N TYR A 386 -15.06 0.83 0.80
CA TYR A 386 -15.36 1.90 1.73
C TYR A 386 -16.86 1.90 2.06
N ASP A 387 -17.19 2.09 3.33
CA ASP A 387 -18.59 2.25 3.73
C ASP A 387 -19.01 3.71 3.49
N LEU A 388 -19.70 3.94 2.38
CA LEU A 388 -20.21 5.25 1.97
C LEU A 388 -21.73 5.36 2.17
N GLY A 389 -22.30 4.46 2.99
CA GLY A 389 -23.74 4.35 3.21
C GLY A 389 -24.44 3.34 2.31
N ASP A 390 -25.77 3.38 2.37
CA ASP A 390 -26.66 2.52 1.57
C ASP A 390 -26.71 2.99 0.11
N GLY A 391 -26.89 2.04 -0.81
CA GLY A 391 -27.01 2.35 -2.24
C GLY A 391 -26.60 1.19 -3.11
N HIS A 392 -26.28 1.50 -4.37
CA HIS A 392 -25.87 0.50 -5.36
C HIS A 392 -24.64 -0.29 -4.88
N PRO A 393 -24.55 -1.63 -5.11
CA PRO A 393 -23.47 -2.47 -4.58
C PRO A 393 -22.04 -2.11 -5.00
N LEU A 394 -21.88 -1.33 -6.08
CA LEU A 394 -20.58 -0.78 -6.51
C LEU A 394 -20.11 0.41 -5.67
N VAL A 395 -21.01 1.15 -5.02
CA VAL A 395 -20.64 2.33 -4.24
C VAL A 395 -19.67 1.91 -3.13
N GLY A 396 -18.56 2.64 -3.05
CA GLY A 396 -17.45 2.38 -2.14
C GLY A 396 -16.48 1.30 -2.63
N ARG A 397 -16.71 0.64 -3.77
CA ARG A 397 -15.76 -0.34 -4.35
C ARG A 397 -14.87 0.32 -5.39
N ARG A 398 -13.71 -0.29 -5.63
CA ARG A 398 -12.86 0.05 -6.77
C ARG A 398 -13.60 -0.15 -8.09
N MET A 399 -13.41 0.76 -9.02
CA MET A 399 -13.87 0.64 -10.39
C MET A 399 -12.98 -0.38 -11.14
N PRO A 400 -13.54 -1.36 -11.87
CA PRO A 400 -12.77 -2.25 -12.76
C PRO A 400 -12.20 -1.49 -13.98
N ASP A 401 -11.11 -1.99 -14.56
CA ASP A 401 -10.51 -1.40 -15.77
C ASP A 401 -11.16 -1.88 -17.07
N LEU A 402 -12.35 -1.34 -17.34
CA LEU A 402 -13.17 -1.70 -18.50
C LEU A 402 -12.63 -1.07 -19.79
N ASP A 403 -12.83 -1.77 -20.91
CA ASP A 403 -12.75 -1.16 -22.25
C ASP A 403 -14.02 -0.35 -22.51
N LEU A 404 -13.84 0.93 -22.83
CA LEU A 404 -14.90 1.88 -23.10
C LEU A 404 -14.79 2.37 -24.54
N VAL A 405 -15.93 2.61 -25.19
CA VAL A 405 -16.01 3.29 -26.48
C VAL A 405 -16.53 4.70 -26.27
N THR A 406 -15.72 5.70 -26.66
CA THR A 406 -16.10 7.12 -26.61
C THR A 406 -16.33 7.67 -28.02
N SER A 407 -16.78 8.91 -28.14
CA SER A 407 -16.91 9.60 -29.44
C SER A 407 -15.57 9.78 -30.19
N ILE A 408 -14.44 9.72 -29.48
CA ILE A 408 -13.09 9.91 -30.04
C ILE A 408 -12.29 8.61 -30.15
N GLY A 409 -12.85 7.47 -29.74
CA GLY A 409 -12.22 6.15 -29.86
C GLY A 409 -12.34 5.28 -28.61
N ALA A 410 -11.70 4.11 -28.67
CA ALA A 410 -11.63 3.18 -27.55
C ALA A 410 -10.62 3.65 -26.50
N VAL A 411 -11.00 3.58 -25.23
CA VAL A 411 -10.16 3.96 -24.08
C VAL A 411 -10.37 2.98 -22.92
N ARG A 412 -9.39 2.89 -22.02
CA ARG A 412 -9.53 2.13 -20.77
C ARG A 412 -9.96 3.04 -19.63
N VAL A 413 -10.76 2.57 -18.68
CA VAL A 413 -11.15 3.37 -17.50
C VAL A 413 -9.93 3.93 -16.78
N PHE A 414 -8.89 3.12 -16.54
CA PHE A 414 -7.71 3.55 -15.79
C PHE A 414 -6.92 4.64 -16.51
N SER A 415 -6.95 4.66 -17.85
CA SER A 415 -6.32 5.74 -18.62
C SER A 415 -6.96 7.11 -18.40
N LEU A 416 -8.24 7.15 -18.01
CA LEU A 416 -8.95 8.39 -17.65
C LEU A 416 -8.56 8.89 -16.26
N LEU A 417 -7.88 8.08 -15.44
CA LEU A 417 -7.50 8.41 -14.07
C LEU A 417 -6.03 8.82 -13.91
N HIS A 418 -5.25 8.83 -15.00
CA HIS A 418 -3.81 9.14 -14.97
C HIS A 418 -3.49 10.49 -14.31
N ASP A 419 -4.33 11.50 -14.53
CA ASP A 419 -4.17 12.84 -13.96
C ASP A 419 -4.72 12.97 -12.52
N ALA A 420 -5.14 11.87 -11.90
CA ALA A 420 -5.77 11.82 -10.58
C ALA A 420 -6.97 12.78 -10.44
N ARG A 421 -7.77 12.91 -11.51
CA ARG A 421 -9.01 13.70 -11.53
C ARG A 421 -10.23 12.81 -11.34
N PRO A 422 -11.31 13.32 -10.72
CA PRO A 422 -12.57 12.60 -10.68
C PRO A 422 -13.19 12.44 -12.08
N VAL A 423 -13.82 11.30 -12.32
CA VAL A 423 -14.42 10.95 -13.62
C VAL A 423 -15.88 10.56 -13.43
N LEU A 424 -16.77 11.18 -14.19
CA LEU A 424 -18.15 10.74 -14.41
C LEU A 424 -18.22 10.02 -15.75
N LEU A 425 -18.57 8.74 -15.73
CA LEU A 425 -18.93 7.98 -16.92
C LEU A 425 -20.44 8.05 -17.12
N ASN A 426 -20.90 8.53 -18.27
CA ASN A 426 -22.28 8.48 -18.70
C ASN A 426 -22.45 7.32 -19.69
N LEU A 427 -23.20 6.29 -19.29
CA LEU A 427 -23.50 5.11 -20.11
C LEU A 427 -24.92 5.15 -20.69
N GLY A 428 -25.68 6.20 -20.37
CA GLY A 428 -27.03 6.44 -20.88
C GLY A 428 -27.04 7.31 -22.13
N GLU A 429 -28.15 8.03 -22.33
CA GLU A 429 -28.25 9.04 -23.40
C GLU A 429 -27.26 10.19 -23.17
N SER A 430 -26.67 10.71 -24.25
CA SER A 430 -25.77 11.87 -24.18
C SER A 430 -26.45 13.08 -23.54
N GLY A 431 -25.70 13.81 -22.71
CA GLY A 431 -26.21 15.01 -22.02
C GLY A 431 -27.16 14.73 -20.86
N ARG A 432 -27.30 13.46 -20.46
CA ARG A 432 -28.20 13.04 -19.38
C ARG A 432 -27.79 13.55 -17.99
N PHE A 433 -26.51 13.85 -17.79
CA PHE A 433 -25.98 14.41 -16.54
C PHE A 433 -25.41 15.81 -16.79
N ASP A 434 -26.01 16.83 -16.17
CA ASP A 434 -25.43 18.18 -16.16
C ASP A 434 -24.49 18.32 -14.96
N ILE A 435 -23.18 18.36 -15.26
CA ILE A 435 -22.13 18.64 -14.27
C ILE A 435 -21.42 19.96 -14.53
N THR A 436 -22.02 20.88 -15.31
CA THR A 436 -21.43 22.18 -15.64
C THR A 436 -20.88 22.93 -14.40
N PRO A 437 -21.55 22.91 -13.22
CA PRO A 437 -21.02 23.57 -12.02
C PRO A 437 -19.75 22.96 -11.41
N TRP A 438 -19.34 21.77 -11.86
CA TRP A 438 -18.15 21.03 -11.41
C TRP A 438 -17.16 20.70 -12.54
N ALA A 439 -17.39 21.19 -13.76
CA ALA A 439 -16.58 20.84 -14.94
C ALA A 439 -15.09 21.24 -14.82
N ASP A 440 -14.77 22.18 -13.93
CA ASP A 440 -13.39 22.57 -13.60
C ASP A 440 -12.64 21.47 -12.83
N ARG A 441 -13.36 20.59 -12.14
CA ARG A 441 -12.82 19.56 -11.24
C ARG A 441 -13.07 18.16 -11.77
N VAL A 442 -14.30 17.86 -12.18
CA VAL A 442 -14.76 16.53 -12.60
C VAL A 442 -14.78 16.44 -14.13
N GLN A 443 -14.17 15.39 -14.68
CA GLN A 443 -14.25 15.06 -16.10
C GLN A 443 -15.51 14.25 -16.36
N SER A 444 -16.21 14.49 -17.48
CA SER A 444 -17.37 13.70 -17.88
C SER A 444 -17.17 13.13 -19.28
N PHE A 445 -17.52 11.86 -19.45
CA PHE A 445 -17.41 11.16 -20.72
C PHE A 445 -18.70 10.41 -21.02
N ASP A 446 -19.24 10.62 -22.22
CA ASP A 446 -20.25 9.72 -22.79
C ASP A 446 -19.54 8.48 -23.33
N VAL A 447 -19.87 7.32 -22.78
CA VAL A 447 -19.18 6.06 -23.06
C VAL A 447 -20.16 4.93 -23.31
N LYS A 448 -19.73 3.95 -24.11
CA LYS A 448 -20.42 2.67 -24.28
C LYS A 448 -19.54 1.53 -23.77
N HIS A 449 -20.19 0.53 -23.20
CA HIS A 449 -19.59 -0.71 -22.77
C HIS A 449 -20.64 -1.81 -22.91
N ASP A 450 -20.31 -2.84 -23.69
CA ASP A 450 -21.27 -3.87 -24.08
C ASP A 450 -21.16 -5.14 -23.21
N ASP A 451 -20.08 -5.30 -22.45
CA ASP A 451 -19.82 -6.49 -21.63
C ASP A 451 -20.43 -6.40 -20.21
N GLU A 452 -20.51 -7.55 -19.54
CA GLU A 452 -20.90 -7.61 -18.13
C GLU A 452 -19.80 -7.07 -17.22
N TRP A 453 -20.19 -6.35 -16.17
CA TRP A 453 -19.25 -5.84 -15.20
C TRP A 453 -19.02 -6.91 -14.13
N VAL A 454 -17.84 -7.50 -14.08
CA VAL A 454 -17.54 -8.55 -13.10
C VAL A 454 -16.51 -8.06 -12.09
N LEU A 455 -16.78 -8.22 -10.80
CA LEU A 455 -15.83 -7.94 -9.73
C LEU A 455 -15.53 -9.24 -8.94
N PRO A 456 -14.30 -9.44 -8.42
CA PRO A 456 -13.88 -10.74 -7.87
C PRO A 456 -14.72 -11.26 -6.70
N VAL A 457 -15.36 -10.38 -5.93
CA VAL A 457 -16.12 -10.72 -4.71
C VAL A 457 -17.62 -10.47 -4.86
N LEU A 458 -18.00 -9.54 -5.74
CA LEU A 458 -19.38 -9.17 -5.95
C LEU A 458 -20.03 -10.00 -7.07
N GLY A 459 -19.22 -10.53 -8.01
CA GLY A 459 -19.70 -11.20 -9.20
C GLY A 459 -20.15 -10.21 -10.28
N THR A 460 -21.06 -10.65 -11.15
CA THR A 460 -21.68 -9.84 -12.19
C THR A 460 -22.53 -8.73 -11.60
N VAL A 461 -22.37 -7.53 -12.13
CA VAL A 461 -23.15 -6.34 -11.82
C VAL A 461 -23.78 -5.82 -13.11
N PRO A 462 -25.08 -5.50 -13.13
CA PRO A 462 -25.71 -4.87 -14.29
C PRO A 462 -25.03 -3.54 -14.63
N ALA A 463 -24.90 -3.27 -15.93
CA ALA A 463 -24.35 -1.99 -16.38
C ALA A 463 -25.22 -0.82 -15.87
N PRO A 464 -24.66 0.09 -15.06
CA PRO A 464 -25.39 1.26 -14.61
C PRO A 464 -25.53 2.29 -15.74
N THR A 465 -26.37 3.30 -15.54
CA THR A 465 -26.54 4.39 -16.52
C THR A 465 -25.50 5.50 -16.34
N GLY A 466 -24.86 5.56 -15.17
CA GLY A 466 -23.73 6.45 -14.93
C GLY A 466 -22.93 6.02 -13.70
N VAL A 467 -21.65 6.38 -13.64
CA VAL A 467 -20.76 6.08 -12.51
C VAL A 467 -19.85 7.26 -12.23
N LEU A 468 -19.87 7.73 -10.99
CA LEU A 468 -18.94 8.75 -10.50
C LEU A 468 -17.77 8.07 -9.79
N ILE A 469 -16.58 8.27 -10.31
CA ILE A 469 -15.33 7.65 -9.87
C ILE A 469 -14.47 8.74 -9.22
N ARG A 470 -14.02 8.48 -7.99
CA ARG A 470 -13.07 9.32 -7.26
C ARG A 470 -11.66 9.22 -7.88
N PRO A 471 -10.77 10.19 -7.61
CA PRO A 471 -9.37 10.14 -8.04
C PRO A 471 -8.60 8.86 -7.67
N ASP A 472 -8.97 8.22 -6.56
CA ASP A 472 -8.38 6.96 -6.08
C ASP A 472 -9.00 5.69 -6.74
N GLY A 473 -9.85 5.89 -7.75
CA GLY A 473 -10.48 4.83 -8.52
C GLY A 473 -11.64 4.14 -7.81
N TYR A 474 -12.16 4.71 -6.71
CA TYR A 474 -13.33 4.18 -6.01
C TYR A 474 -14.61 4.86 -6.47
N VAL A 475 -15.70 4.08 -6.57
CA VAL A 475 -17.00 4.58 -6.99
C VAL A 475 -17.66 5.36 -5.85
N ALA A 476 -17.92 6.64 -6.08
CA ALA A 476 -18.61 7.53 -5.14
C ALA A 476 -20.14 7.51 -5.33
N TRP A 477 -20.61 7.27 -6.55
CA TRP A 477 -22.04 7.26 -6.87
C TRP A 477 -22.29 6.44 -8.13
N VAL A 478 -23.50 5.88 -8.23
CA VAL A 478 -23.97 5.12 -9.40
C VAL A 478 -25.38 5.59 -9.77
N GLY A 479 -25.57 5.83 -11.06
CA GLY A 479 -26.85 6.22 -11.65
C GLY A 479 -27.64 5.03 -12.15
N GLU A 480 -28.88 4.91 -11.69
CA GLU A 480 -29.85 3.96 -12.21
C GLU A 480 -30.88 4.68 -13.08
N ARG A 481 -32.16 4.28 -13.04
CA ARG A 481 -33.21 4.91 -13.87
C ARG A 481 -33.45 6.38 -13.53
N ASN A 482 -33.08 6.84 -12.32
CA ASN A 482 -33.16 8.24 -11.89
C ASN A 482 -31.78 8.86 -11.60
N HIS A 483 -31.72 10.18 -11.62
CA HIS A 483 -30.51 10.99 -11.37
C HIS A 483 -30.33 11.41 -9.91
N THR A 484 -31.13 10.84 -9.01
CA THR A 484 -31.14 11.24 -7.60
C THR A 484 -29.77 11.02 -6.95
N GLY A 485 -29.31 12.01 -6.19
CA GLY A 485 -28.08 11.95 -5.41
C GLY A 485 -26.77 12.28 -6.15
N LEU A 486 -26.77 12.52 -7.47
CA LEU A 486 -25.53 12.90 -8.17
C LEU A 486 -24.98 14.25 -7.66
N ALA A 487 -25.82 15.27 -7.56
CA ALA A 487 -25.41 16.59 -7.06
C ALA A 487 -24.91 16.52 -5.61
N ASP A 488 -25.55 15.70 -4.77
CA ASP A 488 -25.13 15.47 -3.38
C ASP A 488 -23.77 14.77 -3.33
N ALA A 489 -23.55 13.75 -4.17
CA ALA A 489 -22.27 13.06 -4.27
C ALA A 489 -21.16 13.99 -4.78
N LEU A 490 -21.43 14.77 -5.83
CA LEU A 490 -20.49 15.77 -6.34
C LEU A 490 -20.14 16.81 -5.28
N THR A 491 -21.14 17.29 -4.53
CA THR A 491 -20.93 18.26 -3.44
C THR A 491 -20.12 17.65 -2.29
N THR A 492 -20.47 16.43 -1.88
CA THR A 492 -19.83 15.71 -0.78
C THR A 492 -18.35 15.46 -1.08
N TRP A 493 -18.03 15.01 -2.29
CA TRP A 493 -16.68 14.57 -2.61
C TRP A 493 -15.83 15.64 -3.28
N PHE A 494 -16.43 16.59 -3.99
CA PHE A 494 -15.70 17.57 -4.80
C PHE A 494 -16.06 19.03 -4.50
N GLY A 495 -16.82 19.25 -3.41
CA GLY A 495 -17.20 20.57 -2.92
C GLY A 495 -18.41 21.18 -3.63
N ALA A 496 -18.88 22.31 -3.09
CA ALA A 496 -20.05 23.01 -3.60
C ALA A 496 -19.94 23.38 -5.10
N PRO A 497 -21.07 23.45 -5.82
CA PRO A 497 -21.08 23.95 -7.20
C PRO A 497 -20.55 25.38 -7.22
N ARG A 498 -19.84 25.76 -8.30
CA ARG A 498 -19.50 27.17 -8.49
C ARG A 498 -20.77 28.00 -8.67
N PRO A 499 -20.84 29.23 -8.13
CA PRO A 499 -21.89 30.17 -8.51
C PRO A 499 -21.83 30.39 -10.03
N THR A 500 -22.96 30.22 -10.71
CA THR A 500 -23.11 30.51 -12.15
C THR A 500 -22.96 31.98 -12.45
#